data_AF-A0A6P6R2X7-F1
#
_entry.id   AF-A0A6P6R2X7-F1
#
_cell.length_a   1.000
_cell.length_b   1.000
_cell.length_c   1.000
_cell.angle_alpha   90.00
_cell.angle_beta   90.00
_cell.angle_gamma   90.00
#
_symmetry.space_group_name_H-M   'P 1'
#
loop_
_entity.id
_entity.type
_entity.pdbx_description
1 polymer ?
#
loop_
_entity_poly.entity_id
_entity_poly.type
_entity_poly.pdbx_seq_one_letter_code
_entity_poly.pdbx_strand_id
1 'polypeptide(L)'
;MSVPAMDSFKTVLKFLTNQKSTIGYSFMAIFTIGSERIFSMVSFQCPCNPKQNFSYGLTFLIGPAVVLLTIGLFVSTPLWRLYTGCCLNPFKLCPKGNFMGCLQVFVKVLSKACIAPVMWLSVALLNGTFYECAVSGLKENMVIQIFCKNKTRACQDELPRVPCTKSQQPPNENMELLLMLRAQSQILGWSIIIISATVALIGTCFKNCRSKVSYLQLTFQKIYMEKEQERFEVFAEDYATKLAERNLKSFFDNKSPEPFPFPNHNAWEEISAVYTYKEREQYYSTLQRYVERADRDYSPEKHPVLEGQEFIEMT
;
A
#
# COMPACT_ATOMS: atom_id res chain seq x y z
N MET A 1 22.26 -16.46 36.81
CA MET A 1 21.00 -17.20 36.57
C MET A 1 20.05 -16.24 35.87
N SER A 2 20.12 -16.11 34.53
CA SER A 2 19.29 -15.18 33.72
C SER A 2 19.48 -15.42 32.21
N VAL A 3 19.29 -16.67 31.75
CA VAL A 3 19.45 -17.05 30.32
C VAL A 3 18.16 -17.58 29.63
N PRO A 4 17.12 -18.13 30.30
CA PRO A 4 15.98 -18.70 29.55
C PRO A 4 15.08 -17.63 28.89
N ALA A 5 14.98 -16.43 29.47
CA ALA A 5 14.12 -15.37 28.94
C ALA A 5 14.59 -14.80 27.59
N MET A 6 15.92 -14.71 27.37
CA MET A 6 16.48 -14.16 26.12
C MET A 6 16.27 -15.10 24.92
N ASP A 7 16.36 -16.41 25.12
CA ASP A 7 16.16 -17.38 24.03
C ASP A 7 14.67 -17.59 23.72
N SER A 8 13.80 -17.56 24.73
CA SER A 8 12.35 -17.51 24.51
C SER A 8 11.93 -16.22 23.81
N PHE A 9 12.49 -15.07 24.19
CA PHE A 9 12.22 -13.79 23.52
C PHE A 9 12.72 -13.78 22.07
N LYS A 10 13.93 -14.30 21.80
CA LYS A 10 14.44 -14.47 20.43
C LYS A 10 13.56 -15.41 19.60
N THR A 11 13.04 -16.47 20.20
CA THR A 11 12.14 -17.41 19.52
C THR A 11 10.81 -16.76 19.17
N VAL A 12 10.22 -16.00 20.09
CA VAL A 12 9.01 -15.22 19.86
C VAL A 12 9.27 -14.13 18.82
N LEU A 13 10.37 -13.40 18.90
CA LEU A 13 10.74 -12.36 17.94
C LEU A 13 10.96 -12.97 16.54
N LYS A 14 11.60 -14.13 16.45
CA LYS A 14 11.79 -14.87 15.20
C LYS A 14 10.44 -15.33 14.61
N PHE A 15 9.51 -15.79 15.45
CA PHE A 15 8.15 -16.13 15.03
C PHE A 15 7.39 -14.88 14.52
N LEU A 16 7.43 -13.78 15.26
CA LEU A 16 6.79 -12.51 14.89
C LEU A 16 7.37 -11.95 13.58
N THR A 17 8.68 -12.04 13.40
CA THR A 17 9.37 -11.60 12.18
C THR A 17 9.01 -12.48 10.99
N ASN A 18 8.94 -13.81 11.19
CA ASN A 18 8.60 -14.76 10.13
C ASN A 18 7.13 -14.63 9.68
N GLN A 19 6.23 -14.20 10.56
CA GLN A 19 4.79 -14.03 10.31
C GLN A 19 4.36 -12.56 10.23
N LYS A 20 5.29 -11.63 10.04
CA LYS A 20 5.05 -10.17 10.09
C LYS A 20 3.85 -9.71 9.24
N SER A 21 3.69 -10.28 8.05
CA SER A 21 2.57 -9.93 7.15
C SER A 21 1.22 -10.44 7.67
N THR A 22 1.15 -11.69 8.12
CA THR A 22 -0.07 -12.30 8.68
C THR A 22 -0.51 -11.57 9.95
N ILE A 23 0.44 -11.31 10.84
CA ILE A 23 0.20 -10.57 12.09
C ILE A 23 -0.28 -9.15 11.80
N GLY A 24 0.35 -8.47 10.83
CA GLY A 24 -0.06 -7.14 10.37
C GLY A 24 -1.52 -7.11 9.92
N TYR A 25 -1.95 -8.05 9.07
CA TYR A 25 -3.34 -8.12 8.62
C TYR A 25 -4.33 -8.43 9.75
N SER A 26 -3.96 -9.32 10.68
CA SER A 26 -4.80 -9.63 11.84
C SER A 26 -5.01 -8.42 12.75
N PHE A 27 -3.94 -7.67 13.08
CA PHE A 27 -4.06 -6.43 13.83
C PHE A 27 -4.93 -5.41 13.11
N MET A 28 -4.71 -5.26 11.81
CA MET A 28 -5.48 -4.33 10.99
C MET A 28 -6.97 -4.65 10.96
N ALA A 29 -7.33 -5.94 10.91
CA ALA A 29 -8.72 -6.38 11.03
C ALA A 29 -9.32 -6.04 12.40
N ILE A 30 -8.61 -6.32 13.49
CA ILE A 30 -9.06 -5.98 14.86
C ILE A 30 -9.27 -4.47 15.02
N PHE A 31 -8.31 -3.66 14.55
CA PHE A 31 -8.44 -2.19 14.56
C PHE A 31 -9.63 -1.72 13.73
N THR A 32 -9.89 -2.33 12.59
CA THR A 32 -11.03 -1.99 11.72
C THR A 32 -12.35 -2.27 12.44
N ILE A 33 -12.48 -3.44 13.07
CA ILE A 33 -13.66 -3.81 13.86
C ILE A 33 -13.86 -2.84 15.03
N GLY A 34 -12.81 -2.55 15.79
CA GLY A 34 -12.88 -1.61 16.90
C GLY A 34 -13.27 -0.20 16.46
N SER A 35 -12.69 0.29 15.37
CA SER A 35 -12.98 1.62 14.82
C SER A 35 -14.42 1.73 14.33
N GLU A 36 -14.91 0.72 13.60
CA GLU A 36 -16.30 0.70 13.12
C GLU A 36 -17.29 0.71 14.29
N ARG A 37 -17.03 -0.07 15.35
CA ARG A 37 -17.86 -0.06 16.55
C ARG A 37 -17.88 1.30 17.24
N ILE A 38 -16.74 1.98 17.33
CA ILE A 38 -16.67 3.33 17.90
C ILE A 38 -17.46 4.32 17.05
N PHE A 39 -17.27 4.34 15.73
CA PHE A 39 -18.00 5.27 14.84
C PHE A 39 -19.51 5.03 14.87
N SER A 40 -19.95 3.77 14.84
CA SER A 40 -21.37 3.41 14.86
C SER A 40 -22.04 3.71 16.19
N MET A 41 -21.36 3.53 17.33
CA MET A 41 -21.94 3.77 18.66
C MET A 41 -21.87 5.24 19.11
N VAL A 42 -20.80 5.95 18.76
CA VAL A 42 -20.50 7.27 19.36
C VAL A 42 -20.96 8.42 18.46
N SER A 43 -20.87 8.28 17.14
CA SER A 43 -21.04 9.41 16.22
C SER A 43 -22.22 9.26 15.27
N PHE A 44 -22.62 8.03 14.93
CA PHE A 44 -23.61 7.81 13.90
C PHE A 44 -25.04 7.82 14.46
N GLN A 45 -25.83 8.79 14.01
CA GLN A 45 -27.27 8.83 14.24
C GLN A 45 -27.96 9.22 12.93
N CYS A 46 -28.79 8.33 12.39
CA CYS A 46 -29.46 8.61 11.12
C CYS A 46 -30.42 9.81 11.30
N PRO A 47 -30.37 10.84 10.43
CA PRO A 47 -31.14 12.08 10.62
C PRO A 47 -32.65 11.95 10.32
N CYS A 48 -33.10 10.78 9.83
CA CYS A 48 -34.51 10.49 9.51
C CYS A 48 -35.13 11.49 8.53
N ASN A 49 -34.30 12.09 7.68
CA ASN A 49 -34.70 13.09 6.70
C ASN A 49 -34.52 12.49 5.30
N PRO A 50 -35.60 12.36 4.50
CA PRO A 50 -35.57 11.71 3.19
C PRO A 50 -34.49 12.26 2.24
N LYS A 51 -34.13 13.54 2.36
CA LYS A 51 -33.13 14.16 1.48
C LYS A 51 -31.68 13.96 1.96
N GLN A 52 -31.47 13.73 3.26
CA GLN A 52 -30.13 13.70 3.87
C GLN A 52 -29.68 12.28 4.23
N ASN A 53 -30.60 11.35 4.46
CA ASN A 53 -30.30 9.95 4.83
C ASN A 53 -29.28 9.29 3.89
N PHE A 54 -29.49 9.40 2.57
CA PHE A 54 -28.60 8.81 1.57
C PHE A 54 -27.19 9.38 1.67
N SER A 55 -27.05 10.71 1.62
CA SER A 55 -25.74 11.36 1.68
C SER A 55 -25.04 11.08 3.01
N TYR A 56 -25.75 11.15 4.13
CA TYR A 56 -25.18 10.93 5.46
C TYR A 56 -24.69 9.49 5.64
N GLY A 57 -25.54 8.50 5.34
CA GLY A 57 -25.17 7.09 5.43
C GLY A 57 -24.01 6.73 4.48
N LEU A 58 -24.03 7.26 3.24
CA LEU A 58 -22.97 7.02 2.27
C LEU A 58 -21.64 7.66 2.69
N THR A 59 -21.66 8.85 3.29
CA THR A 59 -20.43 9.50 3.79
C THR A 59 -19.77 8.67 4.89
N PHE A 60 -20.52 8.12 5.84
CA PHE A 60 -19.95 7.25 6.87
C PHE A 60 -19.50 5.88 6.33
N LEU A 61 -20.15 5.38 5.27
CA LEU A 61 -19.75 4.15 4.62
C LEU A 61 -18.47 4.30 3.77
N ILE A 62 -18.43 5.29 2.87
CA ILE A 62 -17.36 5.47 1.87
C ILE A 62 -16.25 6.41 2.35
N GLY A 63 -16.56 7.40 3.19
CA GLY A 63 -15.61 8.40 3.65
C GLY A 63 -14.35 7.81 4.30
N PRO A 64 -14.47 6.95 5.32
CA PRO A 64 -13.32 6.29 5.92
C PRO A 64 -12.57 5.39 4.92
N ALA A 65 -13.27 4.73 3.99
CA ALA A 65 -12.63 3.93 2.95
C ALA A 65 -11.73 4.80 2.04
N VAL A 66 -12.18 6.00 1.66
CA VAL A 66 -11.38 6.95 0.86
C VAL A 66 -10.17 7.45 1.65
N VAL A 67 -10.34 7.81 2.93
CA VAL A 67 -9.23 8.24 3.79
C VAL A 67 -8.19 7.11 3.96
N LEU A 68 -8.65 5.88 4.16
CA LEU A 68 -7.76 4.73 4.26
C LEU A 68 -7.03 4.45 2.93
N LEU A 69 -7.70 4.65 1.80
CA LEU A 69 -7.08 4.52 0.48
C LEU A 69 -5.99 5.57 0.26
N THR A 70 -6.25 6.83 0.61
CA THR A 70 -5.26 7.91 0.45
C THR A 70 -4.04 7.65 1.32
N ILE A 71 -4.23 7.29 2.60
CA ILE A 71 -3.12 6.89 3.49
C ILE A 71 -2.34 5.72 2.91
N GLY A 72 -3.03 4.68 2.40
CA GLY A 72 -2.40 3.54 1.76
C GLY A 72 -1.55 3.89 0.54
N LEU A 73 -1.95 4.90 -0.23
CA LEU A 73 -1.16 5.45 -1.34
C LEU A 73 0.05 6.24 -0.81
N PHE A 74 -0.14 7.12 0.18
CA PHE A 74 0.94 7.93 0.79
C PHE A 74 2.06 7.08 1.41
N VAL A 75 1.75 5.92 2.00
CA VAL A 75 2.75 5.04 2.62
C VAL A 75 3.46 4.14 1.60
N SER A 76 2.99 4.10 0.35
CA SER A 76 3.51 3.19 -0.68
C SER A 76 4.86 3.64 -1.25
N THR A 77 5.97 3.06 -0.78
CA THR A 77 7.31 3.29 -1.35
C THR A 77 7.39 3.05 -2.86
N PRO A 78 6.76 1.99 -3.44
CA PRO A 78 6.77 1.80 -4.89
C PRO A 78 6.05 2.93 -5.67
N LEU A 79 5.06 3.59 -5.06
CA LEU A 79 4.40 4.76 -5.66
C LEU A 79 5.38 5.93 -5.75
N TRP A 80 6.10 6.22 -4.66
CA TRP A 80 7.10 7.29 -4.64
C TRP A 80 8.27 7.01 -5.57
N ARG A 81 8.77 5.76 -5.62
CA ARG A 81 9.81 5.38 -6.59
C ARG A 81 9.36 5.58 -8.05
N LEU A 82 8.06 5.46 -8.31
CA LEU A 82 7.50 5.71 -9.63
C LEU A 82 7.36 7.21 -9.93
N TYR A 83 6.85 8.01 -8.98
CA TYR A 83 6.57 9.43 -9.21
C TYR A 83 7.78 10.37 -9.01
N THR A 84 8.71 10.05 -8.12
CA THR A 84 9.88 10.90 -7.84
C THR A 84 10.79 10.97 -9.05
N GLY A 85 10.98 12.19 -9.60
CA GLY A 85 11.75 12.42 -10.81
C GLY A 85 10.97 12.33 -12.12
N CYS A 86 9.63 12.19 -12.08
CA CYS A 86 8.76 12.15 -13.26
C CYS A 86 8.92 13.40 -14.16
N CYS A 87 9.07 14.59 -13.57
CA CYS A 87 9.25 15.84 -14.32
C CYS A 87 10.64 16.01 -14.92
N LEU A 88 11.64 15.25 -14.44
CA LEU A 88 13.01 15.26 -14.96
C LEU A 88 13.17 14.27 -16.12
N ASN A 89 12.53 13.10 -16.02
CA ASN A 89 12.59 12.08 -17.06
C ASN A 89 11.26 11.32 -17.18
N PRO A 90 10.31 11.76 -18.03
CA PRO A 90 8.99 11.14 -18.16
C PRO A 90 9.05 9.70 -18.68
N PHE A 91 10.16 9.31 -19.33
CA PHE A 91 10.39 7.94 -19.80
C PHE A 91 10.76 6.96 -18.68
N LYS A 92 10.97 7.44 -17.44
CA LYS A 92 11.23 6.62 -16.26
C LYS A 92 9.97 5.89 -15.75
N LEU A 93 8.79 6.50 -15.88
CA LEU A 93 7.52 5.86 -15.49
C LEU A 93 7.13 4.77 -16.49
N CYS A 94 7.08 5.14 -17.76
CA CYS A 94 6.74 4.21 -18.83
C CYS A 94 7.77 4.37 -19.98
N PRO A 95 8.77 3.49 -20.10
CA PRO A 95 9.67 3.50 -21.25
C PRO A 95 8.85 3.33 -22.54
N LYS A 96 9.25 4.02 -23.62
CA LYS A 96 8.54 4.02 -24.91
C LYS A 96 8.18 2.57 -25.29
N GLY A 97 6.89 2.27 -25.39
CA GLY A 97 6.37 0.96 -25.80
C GLY A 97 6.00 -0.03 -24.68
N ASN A 98 6.20 0.27 -23.39
CA ASN A 98 5.86 -0.65 -22.29
C ASN A 98 4.73 -0.15 -21.36
N PHE A 99 3.59 0.24 -21.95
CA PHE A 99 2.38 0.62 -21.19
C PHE A 99 1.92 -0.47 -20.22
N MET A 100 2.04 -1.75 -20.64
CA MET A 100 1.64 -2.91 -19.83
C MET A 100 2.46 -3.06 -18.54
N GLY A 101 3.77 -2.80 -18.58
CA GLY A 101 4.61 -2.81 -17.38
C GLY A 101 4.23 -1.68 -16.40
N CYS A 102 3.95 -0.50 -16.94
CA CYS A 102 3.49 0.67 -16.18
C CYS A 102 2.17 0.39 -15.45
N LEU A 103 1.19 -0.15 -16.19
CA LEU A 103 -0.10 -0.57 -15.66
C LEU A 103 0.05 -1.66 -14.59
N GLN A 104 0.94 -2.64 -14.79
CA GLN A 104 1.18 -3.71 -13.83
C GLN A 104 1.74 -3.17 -12.49
N VAL A 105 2.63 -2.20 -12.52
CA VAL A 105 3.17 -1.55 -11.31
C VAL A 105 2.07 -0.75 -10.61
N PHE A 106 1.27 0.01 -11.36
CA PHE A 106 0.15 0.77 -10.80
C PHE A 106 -0.91 -0.14 -10.13
N VAL A 107 -1.33 -1.21 -10.81
CA VAL A 107 -2.26 -2.20 -10.26
C VAL A 107 -1.68 -2.88 -9.01
N LYS A 108 -0.37 -3.12 -8.96
CA LYS A 108 0.29 -3.67 -7.78
C LYS A 108 0.28 -2.70 -6.59
N VAL A 109 0.44 -1.39 -6.85
CA VAL A 109 0.34 -0.36 -5.81
C VAL A 109 -1.10 -0.26 -5.31
N LEU A 110 -2.05 -0.15 -6.24
CA LEU A 110 -3.47 0.02 -5.90
C LEU A 110 -4.03 -1.20 -5.17
N SER A 111 -3.70 -2.42 -5.59
CA SER A 111 -4.16 -3.65 -4.92
C SER A 111 -3.70 -3.74 -3.46
N LYS A 112 -2.50 -3.25 -3.14
CA LYS A 112 -2.03 -3.16 -1.74
C LYS A 112 -2.75 -2.05 -0.96
N ALA A 113 -2.95 -0.89 -1.57
CA ALA A 113 -3.62 0.24 -0.92
C ALA A 113 -5.12 -0.06 -0.65
N CYS A 114 -5.77 -0.88 -1.49
CA CYS A 114 -7.18 -1.25 -1.35
C CYS A 114 -7.47 -2.27 -0.23
N ILE A 115 -6.46 -2.86 0.42
CA ILE A 115 -6.67 -3.83 1.51
C ILE A 115 -7.47 -3.19 2.67
N ALA A 116 -7.05 -2.01 3.14
CA ALA A 116 -7.74 -1.31 4.23
C ALA A 116 -9.17 -0.88 3.89
N PRO A 117 -9.41 -0.20 2.74
CA PRO A 117 -10.76 0.14 2.30
C PRO A 117 -11.70 -1.05 2.20
N VAL A 118 -11.24 -2.17 1.63
CA VAL A 118 -12.07 -3.39 1.49
C VAL A 118 -12.44 -3.94 2.87
N MET A 119 -11.48 -4.04 3.80
CA MET A 119 -11.77 -4.49 5.15
C MET A 119 -12.77 -3.58 5.87
N TRP A 120 -12.61 -2.27 5.77
CA TRP A 120 -13.57 -1.30 6.33
C TRP A 120 -14.98 -1.52 5.78
N LEU A 121 -15.13 -1.58 4.45
CA LEU A 121 -16.43 -1.76 3.81
C LEU A 121 -17.07 -3.09 4.22
N SER A 122 -16.30 -4.18 4.29
CA SER A 122 -16.79 -5.47 4.76
C SER A 122 -17.34 -5.39 6.19
N VAL A 123 -16.59 -4.79 7.12
CA VAL A 123 -17.03 -4.68 8.53
C VAL A 123 -18.25 -3.77 8.65
N ALA A 124 -18.23 -2.60 8.01
CA ALA A 124 -19.32 -1.63 8.03
C ALA A 124 -20.62 -2.20 7.45
N LEU A 125 -20.54 -2.96 6.35
CA LEU A 125 -21.69 -3.62 5.73
C LEU A 125 -22.22 -4.80 6.56
N LEU A 126 -21.35 -5.53 7.26
CA LEU A 126 -21.79 -6.59 8.16
C LEU A 126 -22.54 -6.04 9.38
N ASN A 127 -22.16 -4.86 9.89
CA ASN A 127 -22.91 -4.17 10.93
C ASN A 127 -24.24 -3.59 10.39
N GLY A 128 -24.23 -3.05 9.17
CA GLY A 128 -25.43 -2.68 8.41
C GLY A 128 -26.05 -1.33 8.73
N THR A 129 -25.67 -0.68 9.82
CA THR A 129 -26.25 0.59 10.28
C THR A 129 -26.10 1.74 9.27
N PHE A 130 -24.92 1.88 8.63
CA PHE A 130 -24.70 2.91 7.61
C PHE A 130 -25.49 2.64 6.32
N TYR A 131 -25.60 1.36 5.93
CA TYR A 131 -26.35 0.93 4.75
C TYR A 131 -27.86 1.13 4.94
N GLU A 132 -28.40 0.73 6.10
CA GLU A 132 -29.81 0.94 6.48
C GLU A 132 -30.21 2.41 6.33
N CYS A 133 -29.40 3.33 6.88
CA CYS A 133 -29.65 4.76 6.73
C CYS A 133 -29.53 5.23 5.28
N ALA A 134 -28.47 4.83 4.55
CA ALA A 134 -28.24 5.29 3.19
C ALA A 134 -29.38 4.85 2.24
N VAL A 135 -29.72 3.56 2.25
CA VAL A 135 -30.70 2.98 1.34
C VAL A 135 -32.12 3.42 1.66
N SER A 136 -32.44 3.68 2.94
CA SER A 136 -33.73 4.26 3.32
C SER A 136 -34.01 5.63 2.67
N GLY A 137 -32.97 6.38 2.29
CA GLY A 137 -33.07 7.67 1.63
C GLY A 137 -33.09 7.61 0.10
N LEU A 138 -32.96 6.43 -0.51
CA LEU A 138 -32.99 6.27 -1.96
C LEU A 138 -34.42 6.38 -2.48
N LYS A 139 -34.62 7.25 -3.49
CA LYS A 139 -35.91 7.46 -4.17
C LYS A 139 -36.05 6.62 -5.44
N GLU A 140 -35.18 5.64 -5.64
CA GLU A 140 -35.21 4.81 -6.84
C GLU A 140 -36.38 3.83 -6.80
N ASN A 141 -37.13 3.78 -7.90
CA ASN A 141 -38.29 2.88 -8.04
C ASN A 141 -37.92 1.41 -7.82
N MET A 142 -36.70 0.99 -8.17
CA MET A 142 -36.24 -0.39 -7.98
C MET A 142 -36.10 -0.74 -6.49
N VAL A 143 -35.46 0.14 -5.70
CA VAL A 143 -35.32 -0.04 -4.24
C VAL A 143 -36.68 -0.08 -3.57
N ILE A 144 -37.55 0.87 -3.93
CA ILE A 144 -38.90 0.97 -3.40
C ILE A 144 -39.73 -0.28 -3.74
N GLN A 145 -39.63 -0.80 -4.96
CA GLN A 145 -40.34 -2.02 -5.37
C GLN A 145 -39.84 -3.29 -4.67
N ILE A 146 -38.56 -3.35 -4.30
CA ILE A 146 -38.00 -4.50 -3.58
C ILE A 146 -38.50 -4.52 -2.13
N PHE A 147 -38.49 -3.36 -1.46
CA PHE A 147 -38.77 -3.27 -0.02
C PHE A 147 -40.24 -2.99 0.33
N CYS A 148 -40.96 -2.26 -0.52
CA CYS A 148 -42.38 -1.94 -0.34
C CYS A 148 -43.29 -2.71 -1.31
N LYS A 149 -42.87 -3.89 -1.78
CA LYS A 149 -43.68 -4.73 -2.68
C LYS A 149 -45.03 -5.05 -2.02
N ASN A 150 -46.13 -4.75 -2.71
CA ASN A 150 -47.50 -4.94 -2.21
C ASN A 150 -47.87 -4.12 -0.95
N LYS A 151 -47.06 -3.13 -0.56
CA LYS A 151 -47.40 -2.18 0.52
C LYS A 151 -47.99 -0.88 -0.04
N THR A 152 -48.71 -0.14 0.82
CA THR A 152 -49.32 1.16 0.47
C THR A 152 -48.25 2.21 0.13
N ARG A 153 -48.65 3.27 -0.58
CA ARG A 153 -47.77 4.44 -0.86
C ARG A 153 -47.16 5.02 0.43
N ALA A 154 -47.85 4.89 1.56
CA ALA A 154 -47.34 5.24 2.88
C ALA A 154 -46.02 4.54 3.25
N CYS A 155 -45.74 3.33 2.75
CA CYS A 155 -44.45 2.65 2.93
C CYS A 155 -43.30 3.44 2.30
N GLN A 156 -43.52 4.08 1.15
CA GLN A 156 -42.49 4.84 0.44
C GLN A 156 -42.13 6.12 1.20
N ASP A 157 -43.14 6.80 1.74
CA ASP A 157 -42.98 8.06 2.47
C ASP A 157 -42.37 7.83 3.87
N GLU A 158 -42.64 6.68 4.49
CA GLU A 158 -42.16 6.34 5.83
C GLU A 158 -40.85 5.55 5.84
N LEU A 159 -40.43 4.93 4.72
CA LEU A 159 -39.16 4.19 4.59
C LEU A 159 -37.94 4.94 5.14
N PRO A 160 -37.75 6.25 4.89
CA PRO A 160 -36.63 7.03 5.44
C PRO A 160 -36.66 7.18 6.98
N ARG A 161 -37.79 6.91 7.63
CA ARG A 161 -37.96 7.02 9.10
C ARG A 161 -37.79 5.68 9.81
N VAL A 162 -37.78 4.57 9.08
CA VAL A 162 -37.67 3.21 9.61
C VAL A 162 -36.36 2.99 10.39
N PRO A 163 -35.17 3.40 9.91
CA PRO A 163 -33.92 3.22 10.66
C PRO A 163 -33.85 4.00 11.99
N CYS A 164 -34.78 4.92 12.19
CA CYS A 164 -34.84 5.78 13.37
C CYS A 164 -35.89 5.38 14.40
N THR A 165 -36.67 4.33 14.13
CA THR A 165 -37.81 3.92 14.97
C THR A 165 -38.84 5.05 15.18
N LYS A 166 -38.91 5.99 14.21
CA LYS A 166 -39.84 7.15 14.22
C LYS A 166 -40.94 7.04 13.16
N SER A 167 -41.04 5.91 12.48
CA SER A 167 -42.08 5.69 11.47
C SER A 167 -43.45 5.46 12.13
N GLN A 168 -44.50 5.95 11.48
CA GLN A 168 -45.89 5.79 11.95
C GLN A 168 -46.48 4.40 11.60
N GLN A 169 -45.70 3.54 10.95
CA GLN A 169 -46.08 2.17 10.61
C GLN A 169 -46.17 1.28 11.86
N PRO A 170 -46.97 0.18 11.81
CA PRO A 170 -47.03 -0.77 12.90
C PRO A 170 -45.64 -1.36 13.21
N PRO A 171 -45.30 -1.58 14.48
CA PRO A 171 -43.94 -1.95 14.89
C PRO A 171 -43.44 -3.25 14.25
N ASN A 172 -44.36 -4.18 13.95
CA ASN A 172 -44.02 -5.44 13.29
C ASN A 172 -43.54 -5.23 11.83
N GLU A 173 -44.18 -4.32 11.08
CA GLU A 173 -43.78 -4.01 9.71
C GLU A 173 -42.48 -3.22 9.64
N ASN A 174 -42.26 -2.31 10.59
CA ASN A 174 -41.00 -1.58 10.72
C ASN A 174 -39.82 -2.52 10.97
N MET A 175 -40.01 -3.49 11.87
CA MET A 175 -39.00 -4.49 12.20
C MET A 175 -38.69 -5.37 10.99
N GLU A 176 -39.71 -5.84 10.27
CA GLU A 176 -39.55 -6.63 9.05
C GLU A 176 -38.70 -5.90 8.00
N LEU A 177 -39.03 -4.62 7.75
CA LEU A 177 -38.34 -3.79 6.78
C LEU A 177 -36.88 -3.50 7.17
N LEU A 178 -36.62 -3.26 8.46
CA LEU A 178 -35.26 -3.10 8.99
C LEU A 178 -34.45 -4.39 8.85
N LEU A 179 -35.05 -5.55 9.13
CA LEU A 179 -34.41 -6.86 8.96
C LEU A 179 -34.06 -7.12 7.49
N MET A 180 -34.94 -6.75 6.54
CA MET A 180 -34.65 -6.87 5.11
C MET A 180 -33.46 -5.99 4.68
N LEU A 181 -33.42 -4.72 5.14
CA LEU A 181 -32.30 -3.81 4.86
C LEU A 181 -30.98 -4.34 5.42
N ARG A 182 -31.00 -4.84 6.67
CA ARG A 182 -29.84 -5.44 7.33
C ARG A 182 -29.36 -6.69 6.60
N ALA A 183 -30.27 -7.58 6.22
CA ALA A 183 -29.94 -8.80 5.49
C ALA A 183 -29.28 -8.48 4.14
N GLN A 184 -29.79 -7.50 3.40
CA GLN A 184 -29.15 -7.05 2.16
C GLN A 184 -27.74 -6.52 2.39
N SER A 185 -27.55 -5.69 3.43
CA SER A 185 -26.23 -5.18 3.79
C SER A 185 -25.25 -6.32 4.10
N GLN A 186 -25.68 -7.33 4.86
CA GLN A 186 -24.84 -8.47 5.22
C GLN A 186 -24.51 -9.35 4.01
N ILE A 187 -25.46 -9.57 3.10
CA ILE A 187 -25.22 -10.26 1.83
C ILE A 187 -24.16 -9.52 1.01
N LEU A 188 -24.26 -8.19 0.89
CA LEU A 188 -23.25 -7.38 0.20
C LEU A 188 -21.89 -7.46 0.90
N GLY A 189 -21.86 -7.37 2.23
CA GLY A 189 -20.65 -7.51 3.04
C GLY A 189 -19.93 -8.84 2.79
N TRP A 190 -20.65 -9.96 2.86
CA TRP A 190 -20.10 -11.29 2.54
C TRP A 190 -19.70 -11.42 1.07
N SER A 191 -20.46 -10.84 0.15
CA SER A 191 -20.12 -10.83 -1.28
C SER A 191 -18.77 -10.17 -1.53
N ILE A 192 -18.51 -9.01 -0.90
CA ILE A 192 -17.22 -8.31 -1.00
C ILE A 192 -16.09 -9.17 -0.43
N ILE A 193 -16.29 -9.84 0.71
CA ILE A 193 -15.29 -10.72 1.32
C ILE A 193 -14.94 -11.87 0.37
N ILE A 194 -15.94 -12.59 -0.14
CA ILE A 194 -15.76 -13.74 -1.02
C ILE A 194 -15.09 -13.33 -2.34
N ILE A 195 -15.57 -12.24 -2.97
CA ILE A 195 -15.00 -11.74 -4.23
C ILE A 195 -13.55 -11.30 -4.01
N SER A 196 -13.26 -10.51 -2.98
CA SER A 196 -11.90 -10.04 -2.72
C SER A 196 -10.92 -11.16 -2.40
N ALA A 197 -11.33 -12.15 -1.59
CA ALA A 197 -10.52 -13.34 -1.29
C ALA A 197 -10.23 -14.16 -2.55
N THR A 198 -11.25 -14.36 -3.39
CA THR A 198 -11.12 -15.10 -4.65
C THR A 198 -10.20 -14.38 -5.63
N VAL A 199 -10.37 -13.06 -5.82
CA VAL A 199 -9.50 -12.22 -6.66
C VAL A 199 -8.06 -12.22 -6.15
N ALA A 200 -7.85 -12.14 -4.84
CA ALA A 200 -6.52 -12.19 -4.24
C ALA A 200 -5.83 -13.54 -4.46
N LEU A 201 -6.57 -14.66 -4.33
CA LEU A 201 -6.05 -16.00 -4.58
C LEU A 201 -5.70 -16.17 -6.07
N ILE A 202 -6.64 -15.90 -6.97
CA ILE A 202 -6.43 -16.01 -8.42
C ILE A 202 -5.27 -15.11 -8.87
N GLY A 203 -5.23 -13.86 -8.41
CA GLY A 203 -4.16 -12.92 -8.73
C GLY A 203 -2.80 -13.41 -8.24
N THR A 204 -2.73 -14.00 -7.05
CA THR A 204 -1.49 -14.58 -6.51
C THR A 204 -1.06 -15.81 -7.31
N CYS A 205 -1.98 -16.73 -7.59
CA CYS A 205 -1.72 -17.90 -8.42
C CYS A 205 -1.22 -17.51 -9.81
N PHE A 206 -1.90 -16.57 -10.47
CA PHE A 206 -1.53 -16.09 -11.80
C PHE A 206 -0.15 -15.41 -11.81
N LYS A 207 0.14 -14.59 -10.80
CA LYS A 207 1.46 -13.98 -10.62
C LYS A 207 2.56 -15.02 -10.44
N ASN A 208 2.31 -16.06 -9.65
CA ASN A 208 3.27 -17.13 -9.41
C ASN A 208 3.44 -18.01 -10.66
N CYS A 209 2.36 -18.36 -11.37
CA CYS A 209 2.42 -19.12 -12.62
C CYS A 209 3.13 -18.36 -13.76
N ARG A 210 2.99 -17.03 -13.83
CA ARG A 210 3.70 -16.19 -14.79
C ARG A 210 5.11 -15.81 -14.36
N SER A 211 5.56 -16.26 -13.20
CA SER A 211 6.92 -15.99 -12.75
C SER A 211 7.92 -16.69 -13.66
N LYS A 212 8.88 -15.92 -14.18
CA LYS A 212 10.01 -16.42 -14.99
C LYS A 212 11.11 -17.09 -14.14
N VAL A 213 10.93 -17.12 -12.82
CA VAL A 213 11.89 -17.63 -11.84
C VAL A 213 11.21 -18.59 -10.87
N SER A 214 11.98 -19.60 -10.42
CA SER A 214 11.51 -20.60 -9.46
C SER A 214 11.13 -19.97 -8.12
N TYR A 215 10.22 -20.62 -7.38
CA TYR A 215 9.76 -20.17 -6.06
C TYR A 215 10.92 -19.95 -5.07
N LEU A 216 11.92 -20.83 -5.07
CA LEU A 216 13.07 -20.70 -4.16
C LEU A 216 13.92 -19.48 -4.52
N GLN A 217 14.13 -19.23 -5.82
CA GLN A 217 14.85 -18.06 -6.32
C GLN A 217 14.11 -16.75 -6.00
N LEU A 218 12.78 -16.73 -6.12
CA LEU A 218 11.95 -15.59 -5.68
C LEU A 218 12.08 -15.32 -4.18
N THR A 219 12.14 -16.38 -3.38
CA THR A 219 12.28 -16.27 -1.93
C THR A 219 13.65 -15.71 -1.56
N PHE A 220 14.71 -16.23 -2.18
CA PHE A 220 16.06 -15.70 -2.04
C PHE A 220 16.14 -14.21 -2.44
N GLN A 221 15.55 -13.85 -3.58
CA GLN A 221 15.53 -12.45 -4.04
C GLN A 221 14.88 -11.50 -3.03
N LYS A 222 13.77 -11.91 -2.40
CA LYS A 222 13.12 -11.08 -1.35
C LYS A 222 14.06 -10.87 -0.16
N ILE A 223 14.72 -11.94 0.30
CA ILE A 223 15.67 -11.90 1.42
C ILE A 223 16.85 -10.99 1.06
N TYR A 224 17.39 -11.12 -0.15
CA TYR A 224 18.49 -10.29 -0.63
C TYR A 224 18.10 -8.80 -0.63
N MET A 225 16.95 -8.44 -1.20
CA MET A 225 16.50 -7.03 -1.24
C MET A 225 16.27 -6.45 0.17
N GLU A 226 15.75 -7.24 1.11
CA GLU A 226 15.57 -6.80 2.50
C GLU A 226 16.92 -6.53 3.17
N LYS A 227 17.89 -7.43 2.99
CA LYS A 227 19.24 -7.27 3.55
C LYS A 227 20.05 -6.18 2.86
N GLU A 228 19.88 -6.00 1.55
CA GLU A 228 20.47 -4.90 0.80
C GLU A 228 19.97 -3.56 1.34
N GLN A 229 18.66 -3.43 1.59
CA GLN A 229 18.09 -2.21 2.17
C GLN A 229 18.60 -1.93 3.59
N GLU A 230 18.59 -2.93 4.49
CA GLU A 230 19.11 -2.77 5.86
C GLU A 230 20.58 -2.29 5.84
N ARG A 231 21.41 -2.86 4.97
CA ARG A 231 22.82 -2.46 4.84
C ARG A 231 22.97 -1.10 4.20
N PHE A 232 22.18 -0.79 3.18
CA PHE A 232 22.20 0.50 2.51
C PHE A 232 21.90 1.65 3.49
N GLU A 233 20.91 1.49 4.38
CA GLU A 233 20.57 2.50 5.39
C GLU A 233 21.75 2.76 6.35
N VAL A 234 22.39 1.70 6.86
CA VAL A 234 23.57 1.82 7.74
C VAL A 234 24.74 2.51 7.03
N PHE A 235 25.03 2.14 5.78
CA PHE A 235 26.10 2.79 5.01
C PHE A 235 25.77 4.25 4.67
N ALA A 236 24.52 4.56 4.34
CA ALA A 236 24.10 5.92 4.03
C ALA A 236 24.22 6.84 5.27
N GLU A 237 23.86 6.35 6.44
CA GLU A 237 23.97 7.09 7.70
C GLU A 237 25.43 7.38 8.07
N ASP A 238 26.33 6.39 7.96
CA ASP A 238 27.76 6.56 8.20
C ASP A 238 28.39 7.58 7.23
N TYR A 239 28.08 7.49 5.94
CA TYR A 239 28.58 8.43 4.93
C TYR A 239 28.02 9.85 5.14
N ALA A 240 26.75 9.98 5.52
CA ALA A 240 26.15 11.27 5.84
C ALA A 240 26.82 11.92 7.07
N THR A 241 27.11 11.12 8.09
CA THR A 241 27.81 11.57 9.31
C THR A 241 29.21 12.08 8.99
N LYS A 242 30.01 11.30 8.25
CA LYS A 242 31.36 11.71 7.81
C LYS A 242 31.35 12.99 6.97
N LEU A 243 30.38 13.13 6.06
CA LEU A 243 30.23 14.33 5.26
C LEU A 243 29.89 15.55 6.13
N ALA A 244 28.98 15.39 7.10
CA ALA A 244 28.60 16.46 8.03
C ALA A 244 29.80 16.90 8.88
N GLU A 245 30.54 15.95 9.46
CA GLU A 245 31.75 16.22 10.25
C GLU A 245 32.82 16.95 9.43
N ARG A 246 33.11 16.49 8.22
CA ARG A 246 34.07 17.14 7.31
C ARG A 246 33.69 18.60 7.04
N ASN A 247 32.41 18.84 6.74
CA ASN A 247 31.91 20.19 6.41
C ASN A 247 31.95 21.10 7.64
N LEU A 248 31.51 20.62 8.81
CA LEU A 248 31.56 21.38 10.05
C LEU A 248 33.01 21.73 10.43
N LYS A 249 33.92 20.77 10.34
CA LYS A 249 35.35 21.00 10.62
C LYS A 249 35.95 22.04 9.67
N SER A 250 35.69 21.93 8.37
CA SER A 250 36.17 22.89 7.37
C SER A 250 35.61 24.29 7.61
N PHE A 251 34.35 24.40 8.03
CA PHE A 251 33.69 25.67 8.36
C PHE A 251 34.30 26.33 9.61
N PHE A 252 34.43 25.59 10.72
CA PHE A 252 34.97 26.14 11.98
C PHE A 252 36.48 26.40 11.93
N ASP A 253 37.25 25.59 11.18
CA ASP A 253 38.68 25.79 10.97
C ASP A 253 38.99 26.83 9.86
N ASN A 254 37.96 27.32 9.15
CA ASN A 254 38.06 28.21 7.98
C ASN A 254 39.04 27.68 6.91
N LYS A 255 38.90 26.40 6.54
CA LYS A 255 39.72 25.70 5.55
C LYS A 255 38.88 25.22 4.37
N SER A 256 39.52 25.07 3.21
CA SER A 256 38.90 24.40 2.06
C SER A 256 38.66 22.92 2.37
N PRO A 257 37.48 22.36 2.04
CA PRO A 257 37.14 20.97 2.35
C PRO A 257 37.95 19.98 1.50
N GLU A 258 38.33 18.86 2.11
CA GLU A 258 38.98 17.76 1.40
C GLU A 258 38.02 17.07 0.40
N PRO A 259 38.52 16.56 -0.75
CA PRO A 259 37.71 15.83 -1.70
C PRO A 259 37.03 14.62 -1.04
N PHE A 260 35.73 14.46 -1.28
CA PHE A 260 34.96 13.32 -0.78
C PHE A 260 34.25 12.67 -1.98
N PRO A 261 34.62 11.45 -2.39
CA PRO A 261 34.05 10.82 -3.56
C PRO A 261 32.56 10.49 -3.30
N PHE A 262 31.69 10.98 -4.18
CA PHE A 262 30.27 10.65 -4.19
C PHE A 262 29.89 10.00 -5.53
N PRO A 263 28.92 9.07 -5.53
CA PRO A 263 28.28 8.65 -6.77
C PRO A 263 27.65 9.86 -7.46
N ASN A 264 27.79 9.93 -8.78
CA ASN A 264 27.20 11.00 -9.57
C ASN A 264 25.66 10.92 -9.58
N HIS A 265 24.99 11.98 -10.02
CA HIS A 265 23.52 12.02 -10.08
C HIS A 265 22.93 10.88 -10.92
N ASN A 266 23.58 10.51 -12.02
CA ASN A 266 23.11 9.44 -12.91
C ASN A 266 23.09 8.07 -12.21
N ALA A 267 24.10 7.79 -11.38
CA ALA A 267 24.15 6.57 -10.56
C ALA A 267 22.95 6.50 -9.60
N TRP A 268 22.66 7.62 -8.92
CA TRP A 268 21.51 7.73 -8.02
C TRP A 268 20.17 7.53 -8.75
N GLU A 269 20.03 8.10 -9.95
CA GLU A 269 18.82 7.96 -10.74
C GLU A 269 18.59 6.50 -11.18
N GLU A 270 19.65 5.80 -11.60
CA GLU A 270 19.58 4.44 -12.12
C GLU A 270 19.26 3.40 -11.04
N ILE A 271 19.90 3.50 -9.85
CA ILE A 271 19.61 2.57 -8.74
C ILE A 271 18.20 2.79 -8.18
N SER A 272 17.63 3.99 -8.34
CA SER A 272 16.28 4.34 -7.92
C SER A 272 15.18 3.85 -8.86
N ALA A 273 15.52 3.30 -10.03
CA ALA A 273 14.56 2.80 -11.00
C ALA A 273 13.75 1.60 -10.45
N VAL A 274 12.54 1.40 -10.97
CA VAL A 274 11.74 0.21 -10.63
C VAL A 274 12.44 -1.03 -11.19
N TYR A 275 12.75 -1.98 -10.31
CA TYR A 275 13.36 -3.24 -10.72
C TYR A 275 12.42 -4.04 -11.63
N THR A 276 12.94 -4.44 -12.79
CA THR A 276 12.30 -5.36 -13.74
C THR A 276 13.23 -6.54 -14.01
N TYR A 277 12.74 -7.75 -13.78
CA TYR A 277 13.50 -8.96 -14.10
C TYR A 277 13.68 -9.11 -15.62
N LYS A 278 14.90 -9.38 -16.07
CA LYS A 278 15.22 -9.72 -17.46
C LYS A 278 15.89 -11.09 -17.49
N GLU A 279 15.39 -12.04 -18.29
CA GLU A 279 15.92 -13.41 -18.34
C GLU A 279 17.41 -13.52 -18.72
N ARG A 280 17.96 -12.51 -19.40
CA ARG A 280 19.36 -12.47 -19.83
C ARG A 280 20.31 -11.86 -18.78
N GLU A 281 19.77 -11.27 -17.71
CA GLU A 281 20.54 -10.55 -16.69
C GLU A 281 20.16 -11.12 -15.30
N GLN A 282 21.04 -11.89 -14.67
CA GLN A 282 20.78 -12.56 -13.37
C GLN A 282 20.98 -11.63 -12.15
N TYR A 283 20.51 -10.38 -12.23
CA TYR A 283 20.61 -9.43 -11.11
C TYR A 283 19.35 -9.43 -10.26
N TYR A 284 19.48 -9.37 -8.94
CA TYR A 284 18.39 -9.39 -7.98
C TYR A 284 17.85 -7.99 -7.61
N SER A 285 18.66 -6.95 -7.79
CA SER A 285 18.31 -5.54 -7.56
C SER A 285 18.85 -4.61 -8.66
N THR A 286 18.37 -3.37 -8.68
CA THR A 286 18.90 -2.31 -9.57
C THR A 286 20.30 -1.87 -9.16
N LEU A 287 20.61 -1.87 -7.86
CA LEU A 287 21.93 -1.54 -7.34
C LEU A 287 22.95 -2.62 -7.73
N GLN A 288 22.63 -3.90 -7.56
CA GLN A 288 23.47 -4.99 -8.03
C GLN A 288 23.73 -4.90 -9.54
N ARG A 289 22.68 -4.62 -10.31
CA ARG A 289 22.80 -4.43 -11.77
C ARG A 289 23.71 -3.26 -12.13
N TYR A 290 23.62 -2.13 -11.41
CA TYR A 290 24.53 -1.00 -11.61
C TYR A 290 25.97 -1.38 -11.25
N VAL A 291 26.13 -2.24 -10.24
CA VAL A 291 27.44 -2.64 -9.74
C VAL A 291 28.14 -3.68 -10.62
N GLU A 292 27.40 -4.61 -11.21
CA GLU A 292 27.99 -5.72 -11.96
C GLU A 292 28.08 -5.46 -13.48
N ARG A 293 27.65 -4.29 -13.96
CA ARG A 293 27.86 -3.87 -15.35
C ARG A 293 29.32 -3.47 -15.59
N ALA A 294 29.89 -3.98 -16.68
CA ALA A 294 31.26 -3.71 -17.10
C ALA A 294 31.50 -2.28 -17.65
N ASP A 295 30.43 -1.58 -18.05
CA ASP A 295 30.47 -0.22 -18.60
C ASP A 295 29.98 0.79 -17.56
N ARG A 296 30.81 1.06 -16.56
CA ARG A 296 30.57 2.11 -15.56
C ARG A 296 31.36 3.36 -15.93
N ASP A 297 30.73 4.52 -15.80
CA ASP A 297 31.39 5.85 -15.86
C ASP A 297 32.50 6.04 -14.80
N TYR A 298 32.71 5.07 -13.89
CA TYR A 298 33.75 5.11 -12.87
C TYR A 298 34.50 3.78 -12.80
N SER A 299 35.65 3.70 -13.49
CA SER A 299 36.66 2.67 -13.28
C SER A 299 37.79 3.27 -12.43
N PRO A 300 37.96 2.88 -11.15
CA PRO A 300 39.06 3.35 -10.32
C PRO A 300 40.42 2.76 -10.72
N GLU A 301 40.44 1.75 -11.60
CA GLU A 301 41.66 1.14 -12.11
C GLU A 301 41.90 1.58 -13.55
N LYS A 302 42.62 2.69 -13.72
CA LYS A 302 43.48 3.00 -14.88
C LYS A 302 44.25 4.29 -14.61
N HIS A 303 45.14 4.26 -13.63
CA HIS A 303 46.35 5.06 -13.70
C HIS A 303 47.47 4.13 -14.20
N PRO A 304 47.90 4.23 -15.47
CA PRO A 304 49.15 3.63 -15.86
C PRO A 304 50.26 4.40 -15.14
N VAL A 305 50.92 3.73 -14.21
CA VAL A 305 52.27 4.07 -13.78
C VAL A 305 53.15 3.95 -15.03
N LEU A 306 53.58 5.09 -15.58
CA LEU A 306 54.69 5.13 -16.52
C LEU A 306 55.93 5.46 -15.71
N GLU A 307 56.58 4.40 -15.19
CA GLU A 307 57.99 4.44 -14.84
C GLU A 307 58.83 4.43 -16.11
N GLY A 308 59.63 5.48 -16.26
CA GLY A 308 60.95 5.56 -16.87
C GLY A 308 61.31 4.68 -18.06
N GLN A 309 61.57 5.34 -19.20
CA GLN A 309 62.70 4.94 -20.04
C GLN A 309 63.43 6.19 -20.53
N GLU A 310 64.57 6.47 -19.90
CA GLU A 310 65.64 7.27 -20.51
C GLU A 310 66.06 6.58 -21.82
N PHE A 311 66.14 7.33 -22.92
CA PHE A 311 67.32 7.29 -23.79
C PHE A 311 67.41 8.61 -24.59
N ILE A 312 68.57 9.22 -24.37
CA ILE A 312 69.24 10.35 -25.00
C ILE A 312 69.11 10.41 -26.53
N GLU A 313 68.94 11.62 -27.08
CA GLU A 313 69.82 12.12 -28.16
C GLU A 313 69.82 13.66 -28.20
N MET A 314 70.99 14.23 -27.87
CA MET A 314 71.38 15.59 -28.26
C MET A 314 72.01 15.50 -29.65
N THR A 315 71.53 16.26 -30.63
CA THR A 315 72.33 17.14 -31.50
C THR A 315 71.39 18.18 -32.11
#